data_AF-A0A0A8L8Q9-F1
#
_entry.id   AF-A0A0A8L8Q9-F1
#
_cell.length_a   1.000
_cell.length_b   1.000
_cell.length_c   1.000
_cell.angle_alpha   90.00
_cell.angle_beta   90.00
_cell.angle_gamma   90.00
#
_symmetry.space_group_name_H-M   'P 1'
#
loop_
_entity.id
_entity.type
_entity.pdbx_description
1 polymer ?
#
loop_
_entity_poly.entity_id
_entity_poly.type
_entity_poly.pdbx_seq_one_letter_code
_entity_poly.pdbx_strand_id
1 'polypeptide(L)'
;MSFQLFAKTSSAVEVFHGYPTFDEISSASVANSESEGKVIQSLLSPCGRFMAKSYESKVVLLIGENWETTLVELPLKNVYDLKFSPSGNFLSSWERPLIDDTEHMNCKIWNLNTSPLSTVPKYSYKAATQSSWTLQFSQLDDYAIKSFGKELRIIKITGEDEFNFDSPFATLTPDQHFTTYQISPAEHPTICTFTKEKSGKPAQLTIWPITTGKITKQIVTKQFFKADSCHLKWNALGNAILCETTTDFDHSNKSYYGENNLYLLSFQGVNGSLGGESVRVSLGKEGPIHDFNWSPTSRQFGVIYGFMPATITFFDLKGNAIHSLNEQRKNTLEFAPNGKYILVGGFGNLQGSVDILDRHDKFRCISKFSATNTSVCKWSPGGEFILTATTSPRLRVDNGLKIWHYSGTLVFAKEYKELLKVDWRTNCPFRIIKDGYVTNGNKLKDEELKLDPKLRKHQLEIHPAVTQFNLKNPNKSSTNLGAKKPAGAYKPPHARKANVVVGTTTTRSPISTPTPPPQQSAASQTSPEEKKIRSLLKKLRAIESLKVKQTEGVKLENTQVTKIQSEPKILKELELLGWKGELDS
;
A
#
# COMPACT_ATOMS: atom_id res chain seq x y z
N MET A 1 1.97 16.69 24.66
CA MET A 1 2.42 15.37 24.17
C MET A 1 1.91 15.15 22.75
N SER A 2 2.62 14.39 21.90
CA SER A 2 2.13 14.00 20.57
C SER A 2 1.00 12.96 20.64
N PHE A 3 0.59 12.47 19.48
CA PHE A 3 -0.24 11.28 19.32
C PHE A 3 0.44 10.00 19.85
N GLN A 4 -0.39 9.05 20.30
CA GLN A 4 0.03 7.69 20.71
C GLN A 4 0.43 6.84 19.49
N LEU A 5 1.24 5.80 19.74
CA LEU A 5 1.77 4.86 18.76
C LEU A 5 1.32 3.44 19.04
N PHE A 6 1.24 2.62 17.99
CA PHE A 6 0.79 1.24 18.05
C PHE A 6 1.76 0.35 17.27
N ALA A 7 2.12 -0.79 17.85
CA ALA A 7 2.94 -1.80 17.22
C ALA A 7 2.31 -3.18 17.41
N LYS A 8 2.03 -3.89 16.31
CA LYS A 8 1.52 -5.27 16.33
C LYS A 8 2.67 -6.22 16.01
N THR A 9 3.04 -7.07 16.95
CA THR A 9 3.95 -8.21 16.71
C THR A 9 3.14 -9.44 16.31
N SER A 10 3.76 -10.62 16.21
CA SER A 10 3.03 -11.88 16.01
C SER A 10 2.37 -12.43 17.28
N SER A 11 2.64 -11.88 18.47
CA SER A 11 2.03 -12.28 19.75
C SER A 11 1.18 -11.19 20.41
N ALA A 12 1.56 -9.91 20.27
CA ALA A 12 1.05 -8.81 21.07
C ALA A 12 0.65 -7.57 20.24
N VAL A 13 -0.14 -6.69 20.86
CA VAL A 13 -0.32 -5.30 20.45
C VAL A 13 0.25 -4.42 21.55
N GLU A 14 1.36 -3.75 21.26
CA GLU A 14 2.00 -2.78 22.12
C GLU A 14 1.47 -1.38 21.78
N VAL A 15 1.28 -0.55 22.80
CA VAL A 15 0.83 0.84 22.68
C VAL A 15 1.82 1.73 23.40
N PHE A 16 2.13 2.90 22.86
CA PHE A 16 3.01 3.87 23.50
C PHE A 16 2.35 5.24 23.61
N HIS A 17 2.71 5.97 24.66
CA HIS A 17 2.49 7.40 24.75
C HIS A 17 3.18 8.15 23.59
N GLY A 18 2.79 9.40 23.39
CA GLY A 18 3.46 10.27 22.43
C GLY A 18 4.79 10.83 22.97
N TYR A 19 5.48 11.58 22.11
CA TYR A 19 6.54 12.51 22.48
C TYR A 19 6.09 13.38 23.68
N PRO A 20 6.95 13.63 24.69
CA PRO A 20 8.37 13.30 24.70
C PRO A 20 8.71 11.88 25.17
N THR A 21 7.85 11.24 25.97
CA THR A 21 8.28 10.08 26.76
C THR A 21 8.32 8.79 25.96
N PHE A 22 7.31 8.53 25.12
CA PHE A 22 7.14 7.27 24.40
C PHE A 22 7.08 6.00 25.29
N ASP A 23 6.66 6.14 26.55
CA ASP A 23 6.48 5.01 27.47
C ASP A 23 5.41 4.03 26.97
N GLU A 24 5.58 2.74 27.27
CA GLU A 24 4.67 1.67 26.87
C GLU A 24 3.47 1.58 27.83
N ILE A 25 2.25 1.56 27.27
CA ILE A 25 0.99 1.62 28.03
C ILE A 25 0.59 0.22 28.50
N SER A 26 0.97 -0.11 29.74
CA SER A 26 0.76 -1.42 30.36
C SER A 26 -0.60 -1.60 31.03
N SER A 27 -1.69 -1.09 30.44
CA SER A 27 -3.04 -1.36 30.95
C SER A 27 -3.43 -2.83 30.76
N ALA A 28 -4.16 -3.40 31.72
CA ALA A 28 -4.44 -4.84 31.78
C ALA A 28 -5.26 -5.38 30.58
N SER A 29 -5.97 -4.49 29.88
CA SER A 29 -6.72 -4.75 28.64
C SER A 29 -5.85 -4.64 27.37
N VAL A 30 -4.76 -3.87 27.41
CA VAL A 30 -3.75 -3.81 26.32
C VAL A 30 -2.82 -5.00 26.42
N ALA A 31 -2.31 -5.29 27.62
CA ALA A 31 -1.46 -6.44 27.89
C ALA A 31 -2.20 -7.74 27.58
N ASN A 32 -1.82 -8.42 26.49
CA ASN A 32 -2.34 -9.75 26.18
C ASN A 32 -1.91 -10.71 27.30
N SER A 33 -2.86 -11.13 28.14
CA SER A 33 -2.64 -12.25 29.06
C SER A 33 -2.46 -13.54 28.27
N GLU A 34 -1.64 -14.48 28.75
CA GLU A 34 -1.41 -15.75 28.07
C GLU A 34 -2.72 -16.57 27.89
N SER A 35 -3.70 -16.32 28.74
CA SER A 35 -5.06 -16.89 28.71
C SER A 35 -5.98 -16.30 27.64
N GLU A 36 -5.68 -15.14 27.04
CA GLU A 36 -6.49 -14.58 25.93
C GLU A 36 -6.14 -15.19 24.56
N GLY A 37 -4.96 -15.80 24.44
CA GLY A 37 -4.46 -16.34 23.17
C GLY A 37 -3.97 -15.28 22.18
N LYS A 38 -3.77 -15.71 20.94
CA LYS A 38 -3.05 -14.93 19.91
C LYS A 38 -3.96 -13.95 19.18
N VAL A 39 -3.56 -12.67 19.13
CA VAL A 39 -4.27 -11.64 18.35
C VAL A 39 -4.08 -11.87 16.84
N ILE A 40 -5.17 -12.21 16.15
CA ILE A 40 -5.23 -12.47 14.71
C ILE A 40 -5.18 -11.16 13.93
N GLN A 41 -6.08 -10.21 14.22
CA GLN A 41 -6.13 -8.87 13.60
C GLN A 41 -6.20 -7.78 14.68
N SER A 42 -5.64 -6.60 14.39
CA SER A 42 -5.87 -5.41 15.22
C SER A 42 -5.99 -4.14 14.39
N LEU A 43 -6.89 -3.24 14.79
CA LEU A 43 -7.23 -2.03 14.06
C LEU A 43 -7.67 -0.90 15.01
N LEU A 44 -7.30 0.34 14.69
CA LEU A 44 -7.80 1.56 15.31
C LEU A 44 -8.94 2.13 14.45
N SER A 45 -9.94 2.75 15.07
CA SER A 45 -10.93 3.53 14.30
C SER A 45 -10.28 4.79 13.70
N PRO A 46 -10.69 5.25 12.51
CA PRO A 46 -10.19 6.51 11.93
C PRO A 46 -10.44 7.74 12.82
N CYS A 47 -11.41 7.66 13.72
CA CYS A 47 -11.73 8.67 14.74
C CYS A 47 -11.04 8.42 16.10
N GLY A 48 -10.05 7.53 16.22
CA GLY A 48 -9.23 7.35 17.42
C GLY A 48 -9.94 6.85 18.69
N ARG A 49 -11.27 6.70 18.68
CA ARG A 49 -12.10 6.27 19.83
C ARG A 49 -11.88 4.81 20.20
N PHE A 50 -11.72 3.93 19.22
CA PHE A 50 -11.80 2.47 19.40
C PHE A 50 -10.53 1.77 18.94
N MET A 51 -10.12 0.73 19.67
CA MET A 51 -9.24 -0.32 19.17
C MET A 51 -10.04 -1.62 19.12
N ALA A 52 -10.05 -2.30 17.97
CA ALA A 52 -10.54 -3.66 17.86
C ALA A 52 -9.35 -4.65 17.83
N LYS A 53 -9.39 -5.68 18.67
CA LYS A 53 -8.52 -6.87 18.63
C LYS A 53 -9.38 -8.08 18.24
N SER A 54 -8.99 -8.88 17.26
CA SER A 54 -9.57 -10.22 17.04
C SER A 54 -8.65 -11.31 17.56
N TYR A 55 -9.26 -12.34 18.13
CA TYR A 55 -8.65 -13.57 18.65
C TYR A 55 -9.30 -14.77 17.95
N GLU A 56 -8.97 -16.00 18.34
CA GLU A 56 -9.52 -17.21 17.72
C GLU A 56 -11.04 -17.39 17.96
N SER A 57 -11.52 -17.01 19.14
CA SER A 57 -12.91 -17.21 19.60
C SER A 57 -13.74 -15.93 19.75
N LYS A 58 -13.11 -14.75 19.69
CA LYS A 58 -13.74 -13.46 20.01
C LYS A 58 -13.14 -12.25 19.29
N VAL A 59 -13.91 -11.16 19.24
CA VAL A 59 -13.43 -9.80 18.93
C VAL A 59 -13.70 -8.90 20.15
N VAL A 60 -12.68 -8.18 20.60
CA VAL A 60 -12.75 -7.27 21.75
C VAL A 60 -12.60 -5.83 21.25
N LEU A 61 -13.46 -4.93 21.71
CA LEU A 61 -13.39 -3.49 21.48
C LEU A 61 -12.96 -2.76 22.75
N LEU A 62 -11.85 -2.03 22.66
CA LEU A 62 -11.26 -1.24 23.75
C LEU A 62 -11.46 0.26 23.54
N ILE A 63 -11.66 0.99 24.63
CA ILE A 63 -11.81 2.45 24.73
C ILE A 63 -11.02 2.99 25.93
N GLY A 64 -10.93 4.32 26.06
CA GLY A 64 -10.15 5.02 27.09
C GLY A 64 -8.96 5.80 26.53
N GLU A 65 -8.28 6.60 27.34
CA GLU A 65 -7.04 7.26 26.88
C GLU A 65 -5.90 6.26 26.79
N ASN A 66 -5.81 5.33 27.74
CA ASN A 66 -4.79 4.28 27.83
C ASN A 66 -5.37 2.90 27.47
N TRP A 67 -6.53 2.87 26.79
CA TRP A 67 -7.27 1.69 26.34
C TRP A 67 -7.73 0.75 27.48
N GLU A 68 -7.86 1.31 28.68
CA GLU A 68 -8.13 0.67 29.96
C GLU A 68 -9.49 -0.04 30.07
N THR A 69 -10.45 0.26 29.18
CA THR A 69 -11.83 -0.22 29.30
C THR A 69 -12.24 -1.06 28.09
N THR A 70 -12.68 -2.30 28.35
CA THR A 70 -13.38 -3.12 27.35
C THR A 70 -14.82 -2.65 27.21
N LEU A 71 -15.21 -2.19 26.01
CA LEU A 71 -16.56 -1.73 25.71
C LEU A 71 -17.51 -2.88 25.34
N VAL A 72 -17.04 -3.85 24.56
CA VAL A 72 -17.79 -5.08 24.26
C VAL A 72 -16.86 -6.22 23.87
N GLU A 73 -17.29 -7.44 24.19
CA GLU A 73 -16.73 -8.68 23.68
C GLU A 73 -17.77 -9.34 22.75
N LEU A 74 -17.40 -9.56 21.49
CA LEU A 74 -18.24 -10.18 20.47
C LEU A 74 -17.78 -11.63 20.28
N PRO A 75 -18.65 -12.65 20.47
CA PRO A 75 -18.29 -14.07 20.40
C PRO A 75 -18.15 -14.57 18.94
N LEU A 76 -17.18 -14.00 18.22
CA LEU A 76 -16.93 -14.23 16.80
C LEU A 76 -15.67 -15.07 16.61
N LYS A 77 -15.82 -16.26 16.04
CA LYS A 77 -14.70 -17.18 15.78
C LYS A 77 -13.97 -16.80 14.50
N ASN A 78 -12.65 -16.90 14.51
CA ASN A 78 -11.81 -16.81 13.30
C ASN A 78 -12.04 -15.54 12.44
N VAL A 79 -12.13 -14.38 13.07
CA VAL A 79 -12.22 -13.08 12.37
C VAL A 79 -10.84 -12.68 11.84
N TYR A 80 -10.63 -12.86 10.54
CA TYR A 80 -9.37 -12.57 9.85
C TYR A 80 -9.22 -11.11 9.44
N ASP A 81 -10.31 -10.38 9.24
CA ASP A 81 -10.26 -8.96 8.90
C ASP A 81 -11.34 -8.12 9.59
N LEU A 82 -11.02 -6.84 9.77
CA LEU A 82 -11.81 -5.86 10.51
C LEU A 82 -11.79 -4.53 9.75
N LYS A 83 -12.90 -3.81 9.74
CA LYS A 83 -12.99 -2.48 9.12
C LYS A 83 -13.93 -1.56 9.88
N PHE A 84 -13.41 -0.45 10.39
CA PHE A 84 -14.25 0.68 10.81
C PHE A 84 -14.66 1.54 9.60
N SER A 85 -15.85 2.14 9.69
CA SER A 85 -16.33 3.20 8.80
C SER A 85 -15.53 4.51 8.97
N PRO A 86 -15.58 5.48 8.03
CA PRO A 86 -14.83 6.73 8.08
C PRO A 86 -15.02 7.59 9.35
N SER A 87 -16.23 7.74 9.88
CA SER A 87 -16.46 8.40 11.18
C SER A 87 -16.34 7.44 12.38
N GLY A 88 -16.15 6.14 12.11
CA GLY A 88 -16.05 5.08 13.10
C GLY A 88 -17.35 4.85 13.86
N ASN A 89 -18.51 5.15 13.27
CA ASN A 89 -19.81 4.81 13.85
C ASN A 89 -20.15 3.33 13.68
N PHE A 90 -19.48 2.62 12.76
CA PHE A 90 -19.66 1.20 12.51
C PHE A 90 -18.35 0.41 12.55
N LEU A 91 -18.40 -0.81 13.08
CA LEU A 91 -17.39 -1.85 12.86
C LEU A 91 -17.98 -2.91 11.92
N SER A 92 -17.20 -3.34 10.94
CA SER A 92 -17.46 -4.54 10.14
C SER A 92 -16.42 -5.62 10.46
N SER A 93 -16.81 -6.90 10.44
CA SER A 93 -15.90 -8.06 10.51
C SER A 93 -16.02 -8.96 9.29
N TRP A 94 -14.93 -9.66 8.96
CA TRP A 94 -14.88 -10.74 7.98
C TRP A 94 -14.35 -12.02 8.62
N GLU A 95 -15.23 -13.01 8.69
CA GLU A 95 -14.91 -14.40 9.03
C GLU A 95 -14.55 -15.14 7.75
N ARG A 96 -13.67 -16.14 7.84
CA ARG A 96 -13.39 -17.01 6.69
C ARG A 96 -14.67 -17.79 6.35
N PRO A 97 -15.14 -17.82 5.09
CA PRO A 97 -16.25 -18.68 4.69
C PRO A 97 -16.00 -20.12 5.10
N LEU A 98 -17.01 -20.73 5.76
CA LEU A 98 -17.01 -22.15 6.06
C LEU A 98 -17.35 -22.91 4.77
N ILE A 99 -16.75 -24.08 4.57
CA ILE A 99 -17.03 -24.94 3.41
C ILE A 99 -18.35 -25.70 3.64
N ASP A 100 -18.58 -26.11 4.90
CA ASP A 100 -19.66 -27.01 5.30
C ASP A 100 -20.97 -26.27 5.64
N ASP A 101 -20.91 -24.94 5.84
CA ASP A 101 -22.07 -24.07 6.07
C ASP A 101 -22.14 -23.01 4.95
N THR A 102 -22.99 -23.28 3.96
CA THR A 102 -23.25 -22.37 2.84
C THR A 102 -24.25 -21.26 3.19
N GLU A 103 -24.89 -21.31 4.35
CA GLU A 103 -25.83 -20.30 4.84
C GLU A 103 -25.15 -19.21 5.67
N HIS A 104 -24.00 -19.52 6.27
CA HIS A 104 -23.21 -18.63 7.12
C HIS A 104 -23.00 -17.22 6.55
N MET A 105 -23.47 -16.20 7.28
CA MET A 105 -23.23 -14.79 6.98
C MET A 105 -21.87 -14.36 7.55
N ASN A 106 -20.80 -14.60 6.78
CA ASN A 106 -19.42 -14.39 7.20
C ASN A 106 -19.01 -12.91 7.31
N CYS A 107 -19.80 -11.99 6.76
CA CYS A 107 -19.64 -10.55 6.95
C CYS A 107 -20.73 -10.02 7.89
N LYS A 108 -20.33 -9.26 8.92
CA LYS A 108 -21.24 -8.72 9.95
C LYS A 108 -20.88 -7.26 10.27
N ILE A 109 -21.85 -6.46 10.69
CA ILE A 109 -21.69 -5.02 10.98
C ILE A 109 -22.40 -4.63 12.28
N TRP A 110 -21.75 -3.84 13.14
CA TRP A 110 -22.30 -3.30 14.39
C TRP A 110 -22.25 -1.77 14.39
N ASN A 111 -23.29 -1.13 14.95
CA ASN A 111 -23.29 0.29 15.28
C ASN A 111 -22.64 0.48 16.65
N LEU A 112 -21.58 1.30 16.74
CA LEU A 112 -20.74 1.49 17.92
C LEU A 112 -21.22 2.63 18.85
N ASN A 113 -22.28 3.35 18.46
CA ASN A 113 -22.82 4.49 19.19
C ASN A 113 -24.08 4.15 20.02
N THR A 114 -24.37 2.87 20.27
CA THR A 114 -25.48 2.45 21.16
C THR A 114 -24.99 2.24 22.59
N SER A 115 -25.86 2.51 23.57
CA SER A 115 -25.57 2.38 25.01
C SER A 115 -26.73 1.61 25.68
N PRO A 116 -26.58 0.32 26.03
CA PRO A 116 -25.39 -0.51 25.86
C PRO A 116 -25.08 -0.82 24.38
N LEU A 117 -23.85 -1.28 24.11
CA LEU A 117 -23.44 -1.71 22.79
C LEU A 117 -24.04 -3.10 22.47
N SER A 118 -24.80 -3.20 21.36
CA SER A 118 -25.39 -4.45 20.91
C SER A 118 -24.33 -5.47 20.49
N THR A 119 -24.39 -6.69 21.04
CA THR A 119 -23.63 -7.84 20.54
C THR A 119 -24.19 -8.40 19.24
N VAL A 120 -25.49 -8.20 18.98
CA VAL A 120 -26.16 -8.58 17.73
C VAL A 120 -25.79 -7.58 16.62
N PRO A 121 -25.37 -8.04 15.42
CA PRO A 121 -25.04 -7.16 14.30
C PRO A 121 -26.30 -6.50 13.71
N LYS A 122 -26.17 -5.25 13.27
CA LYS A 122 -27.19 -4.47 12.54
C LYS A 122 -27.34 -4.88 11.07
N TYR A 123 -26.32 -5.51 10.47
CA TYR A 123 -26.41 -6.09 9.13
C TYR A 123 -25.46 -7.28 9.01
N SER A 124 -25.87 -8.31 8.25
CA SER A 124 -25.04 -9.49 7.96
C SER A 124 -25.22 -9.92 6.50
N TYR A 125 -24.16 -10.42 5.87
CA TYR A 125 -24.17 -10.86 4.47
C TYR A 125 -23.00 -11.83 4.18
N LYS A 126 -23.02 -12.45 2.99
CA LYS A 126 -21.94 -13.29 2.49
C LYS A 126 -20.98 -12.48 1.61
N ALA A 127 -19.68 -12.67 1.78
CA ALA A 127 -18.66 -12.28 0.81
C ALA A 127 -17.60 -13.38 0.68
N ALA A 128 -17.57 -14.01 -0.51
CA ALA A 128 -16.70 -15.15 -0.79
C ALA A 128 -15.20 -14.77 -0.86
N THR A 129 -14.89 -13.53 -1.24
CA THR A 129 -13.51 -13.03 -1.39
C THR A 129 -13.16 -12.04 -0.28
N GLN A 130 -11.91 -12.09 0.20
CA GLN A 130 -11.35 -11.05 1.07
C GLN A 130 -10.98 -9.77 0.28
N SER A 131 -10.89 -9.82 -1.05
CA SER A 131 -10.89 -8.61 -1.87
C SER A 131 -12.28 -7.99 -1.89
N SER A 132 -12.37 -6.70 -1.53
CA SER A 132 -13.58 -5.87 -1.57
C SER A 132 -14.78 -6.41 -0.78
N TRP A 133 -14.54 -7.09 0.35
CA TRP A 133 -15.61 -7.63 1.21
C TRP A 133 -16.43 -6.54 1.93
N THR A 134 -15.83 -5.39 2.21
CA THR A 134 -16.40 -4.31 3.04
C THR A 134 -17.45 -3.49 2.29
N LEU A 135 -18.53 -3.08 2.96
CA LEU A 135 -19.34 -1.97 2.49
C LEU A 135 -18.51 -0.68 2.42
N GLN A 136 -18.84 0.19 1.47
CA GLN A 136 -18.33 1.56 1.47
C GLN A 136 -19.31 2.46 2.23
N PHE A 137 -18.79 3.29 3.12
CA PHE A 137 -19.54 4.29 3.89
C PHE A 137 -19.12 5.70 3.46
N SER A 138 -20.05 6.65 3.54
CA SER A 138 -19.76 8.09 3.39
C SER A 138 -18.84 8.60 4.51
N GLN A 139 -18.34 9.83 4.39
CA GLN A 139 -17.44 10.42 5.39
C GLN A 139 -18.08 10.58 6.78
N LEU A 140 -19.41 10.78 6.83
CA LEU A 140 -20.18 10.92 8.07
C LEU A 140 -20.85 9.61 8.52
N ASP A 141 -20.65 8.52 7.77
CA ASP A 141 -21.32 7.22 7.90
C ASP A 141 -22.85 7.27 7.72
N ASP A 142 -23.40 8.34 7.12
CA ASP A 142 -24.82 8.58 6.86
C ASP A 142 -25.37 7.93 5.58
N TYR A 143 -24.49 7.38 4.73
CA TYR A 143 -24.81 6.50 3.62
C TYR A 143 -23.92 5.26 3.63
N ALA A 144 -24.47 4.11 3.22
CA ALA A 144 -23.70 2.90 2.93
C ALA A 144 -24.03 2.36 1.53
N ILE A 145 -23.01 1.83 0.85
CA ILE A 145 -23.06 1.40 -0.55
C ILE A 145 -22.60 -0.05 -0.67
N LYS A 146 -23.34 -0.83 -1.47
CA LYS A 146 -23.06 -2.22 -1.79
C LYS A 146 -23.32 -2.51 -3.27
N SER A 147 -22.48 -3.34 -3.87
CA SER A 147 -22.63 -3.81 -5.26
C SER A 147 -23.45 -5.10 -5.34
N PHE A 148 -24.46 -5.09 -6.21
CA PHE A 148 -25.35 -6.21 -6.54
C PHE A 148 -25.22 -6.53 -8.04
N GLY A 149 -24.18 -7.28 -8.42
CA GLY A 149 -23.91 -7.65 -9.81
C GLY A 149 -23.54 -6.46 -10.70
N LYS A 150 -24.53 -5.89 -11.39
CA LYS A 150 -24.37 -4.67 -12.23
C LYS A 150 -24.92 -3.40 -11.56
N GLU A 151 -25.57 -3.54 -10.41
CA GLU A 151 -26.22 -2.46 -9.67
C GLU A 151 -25.33 -2.02 -8.51
N LEU A 152 -25.25 -0.71 -8.25
CA LEU A 152 -24.86 -0.17 -6.94
C LEU A 152 -26.12 0.27 -6.21
N ARG A 153 -26.35 -0.29 -5.02
CA ARG A 153 -27.43 0.14 -4.13
C ARG A 153 -26.83 0.97 -3.00
N ILE A 154 -27.45 2.12 -2.77
CA ILE A 154 -27.13 3.07 -1.73
C ILE A 154 -28.29 3.07 -0.74
N ILE A 155 -28.00 2.81 0.52
CA ILE A 155 -28.92 3.11 1.63
C ILE A 155 -28.49 4.42 2.28
N LYS A 156 -29.48 5.20 2.73
CA LYS A 156 -29.26 6.28 3.68
C LYS A 156 -29.50 5.72 5.07
N ILE A 157 -28.67 6.09 6.03
CA ILE A 157 -28.73 5.62 7.41
C ILE A 157 -29.15 6.82 8.27
N THR A 158 -30.44 6.97 8.55
CA THR A 158 -30.90 7.78 9.68
C THR A 158 -30.93 6.94 10.96
N GLY A 159 -31.19 7.57 12.11
CA GLY A 159 -31.07 6.91 13.42
C GLY A 159 -32.04 5.74 13.65
N GLU A 160 -33.12 5.68 12.87
CA GLU A 160 -34.20 4.68 12.99
C GLU A 160 -34.21 3.67 11.83
N ASP A 161 -33.48 3.93 10.74
CA ASP A 161 -33.46 3.06 9.55
C ASP A 161 -32.71 1.73 9.80
N GLU A 162 -33.28 0.63 9.29
CA GLU A 162 -32.57 -0.64 9.17
C GLU A 162 -31.65 -0.68 7.94
N PHE A 163 -30.65 -1.57 7.94
CA PHE A 163 -29.72 -1.77 6.82
C PHE A 163 -30.38 -2.53 5.65
N ASN A 164 -31.45 -1.95 5.07
CA ASN A 164 -32.29 -2.57 4.07
C ASN A 164 -31.84 -2.21 2.64
N PHE A 165 -31.03 -3.08 2.03
CA PHE A 165 -30.59 -2.93 0.64
C PHE A 165 -31.63 -3.40 -0.41
N ASP A 166 -32.81 -3.87 -0.01
CA ASP A 166 -33.89 -4.27 -0.92
C ASP A 166 -34.92 -3.15 -1.11
N SER A 167 -34.95 -2.17 -0.20
CA SER A 167 -35.57 -0.85 -0.38
C SER A 167 -34.51 0.27 -0.37
N PRO A 168 -33.61 0.35 -1.37
CA PRO A 168 -32.51 1.31 -1.39
C PRO A 168 -32.99 2.76 -1.51
N PHE A 169 -32.30 3.68 -0.85
CA PHE A 169 -32.49 5.13 -1.02
C PHE A 169 -32.18 5.57 -2.47
N ALA A 170 -31.12 4.99 -3.06
CA ALA A 170 -30.78 5.22 -4.45
C ALA A 170 -30.13 3.99 -5.11
N THR A 171 -30.34 3.87 -6.42
CA THR A 171 -29.81 2.80 -7.28
C THR A 171 -29.06 3.42 -8.45
N LEU A 172 -27.82 2.99 -8.67
CA LEU A 172 -27.00 3.35 -9.83
C LEU A 172 -26.69 2.10 -10.65
N THR A 173 -27.16 2.06 -11.90
CA THR A 173 -26.92 0.96 -12.85
C THR A 173 -26.35 1.54 -14.15
N PRO A 174 -25.02 1.64 -14.30
CA PRO A 174 -24.39 2.16 -15.52
C PRO A 174 -24.59 1.22 -16.72
N ASP A 175 -24.58 1.78 -17.94
CA ASP A 175 -24.79 1.03 -19.20
C ASP A 175 -23.73 -0.04 -19.48
N GLN A 176 -22.57 0.11 -18.83
CA GLN A 176 -21.46 -0.84 -18.85
C GLN A 176 -21.20 -1.34 -17.43
N HIS A 177 -20.87 -2.63 -17.28
CA HIS A 177 -20.53 -3.19 -15.98
C HIS A 177 -19.20 -2.60 -15.47
N PHE A 178 -19.30 -1.73 -14.47
CA PHE A 178 -18.16 -1.19 -13.74
C PHE A 178 -17.39 -2.32 -13.03
N THR A 179 -16.07 -2.17 -12.93
CA THR A 179 -15.17 -3.11 -12.25
C THR A 179 -14.62 -2.55 -10.93
N THR A 180 -14.75 -1.25 -10.68
CA THR A 180 -14.34 -0.61 -9.43
C THR A 180 -15.23 0.61 -9.16
N TYR A 181 -15.52 0.90 -7.89
CA TYR A 181 -16.23 2.09 -7.46
C TYR A 181 -15.63 2.66 -6.17
N GLN A 182 -15.75 3.96 -5.96
CA GLN A 182 -15.28 4.64 -4.75
C GLN A 182 -16.17 5.85 -4.41
N ILE A 183 -16.80 5.83 -3.24
CA ILE A 183 -17.48 7.00 -2.65
C ILE A 183 -16.46 8.11 -2.29
N SER A 184 -16.84 9.37 -2.50
CA SER A 184 -16.01 10.53 -2.14
C SER A 184 -16.05 10.81 -0.63
N PRO A 185 -14.94 11.25 -0.01
CA PRO A 185 -14.88 11.62 1.41
C PRO A 185 -15.48 13.01 1.69
N ALA A 186 -16.51 13.41 0.93
CA ALA A 186 -17.20 14.69 1.09
C ALA A 186 -18.36 14.58 2.10
N GLU A 187 -18.72 15.72 2.70
CA GLU A 187 -19.94 15.91 3.50
C GLU A 187 -21.23 15.72 2.66
N HIS A 188 -21.14 15.95 1.36
CA HIS A 188 -22.18 15.63 0.38
C HIS A 188 -21.59 14.64 -0.63
N PRO A 189 -21.72 13.32 -0.38
CA PRO A 189 -20.96 12.32 -1.11
C PRO A 189 -21.39 12.15 -2.58
N THR A 190 -20.41 11.84 -3.42
CA THR A 190 -20.55 11.43 -4.82
C THR A 190 -19.90 10.06 -5.02
N ILE A 191 -20.21 9.37 -6.10
CA ILE A 191 -19.65 8.03 -6.41
C ILE A 191 -18.81 8.14 -7.67
N CYS A 192 -17.55 7.73 -7.63
CA CYS A 192 -16.78 7.45 -8.85
C CYS A 192 -16.92 5.97 -9.22
N THR A 193 -17.15 5.68 -10.50
CA THR A 193 -17.16 4.32 -11.06
C THR A 193 -16.14 4.21 -12.19
N PHE A 194 -15.35 3.15 -12.21
CA PHE A 194 -14.49 2.76 -13.32
C PHE A 194 -15.04 1.52 -14.02
N THR A 195 -15.18 1.61 -15.34
CA THR A 195 -15.49 0.51 -16.25
C THR A 195 -14.28 0.30 -17.15
N LYS A 196 -13.70 -0.90 -17.16
CA LYS A 196 -12.62 -1.25 -18.09
C LYS A 196 -13.11 -1.42 -19.52
N GLU A 197 -12.17 -1.41 -20.47
CA GLU A 197 -12.44 -1.62 -21.90
C GLU A 197 -13.10 -3.00 -22.15
N LYS A 198 -14.16 -3.05 -22.95
CA LYS A 198 -14.83 -4.32 -23.31
C LYS A 198 -15.60 -4.23 -24.62
N SER A 199 -15.43 -5.24 -25.49
CA SER A 199 -16.21 -5.42 -26.72
C SER A 199 -16.25 -4.16 -27.61
N GLY A 200 -15.09 -3.49 -27.77
CA GLY A 200 -14.94 -2.27 -28.58
C GLY A 200 -15.44 -0.98 -27.91
N LYS A 201 -16.04 -1.04 -26.71
CA LYS A 201 -16.35 0.16 -25.93
C LYS A 201 -15.12 0.59 -25.11
N PRO A 202 -14.75 1.89 -25.12
CA PRO A 202 -13.62 2.39 -24.35
C PRO A 202 -13.82 2.21 -22.84
N ALA A 203 -12.70 2.18 -22.12
CA ALA A 203 -12.73 2.32 -20.67
C ALA A 203 -13.31 3.70 -20.29
N GLN A 204 -14.03 3.74 -19.17
CA GLN A 204 -14.79 4.89 -18.74
C GLN A 204 -14.63 5.12 -17.24
N LEU A 205 -14.32 6.35 -16.87
CA LEU A 205 -14.30 6.83 -15.50
C LEU A 205 -15.37 7.92 -15.35
N THR A 206 -16.34 7.70 -14.48
CA THR A 206 -17.50 8.59 -14.31
C THR A 206 -17.68 8.96 -12.84
N ILE A 207 -18.02 10.21 -12.55
CA ILE A 207 -18.50 10.65 -11.24
C ILE A 207 -20.01 10.89 -11.31
N TRP A 208 -20.74 10.38 -10.32
CA TRP A 208 -22.20 10.41 -10.21
C TRP A 208 -22.64 11.10 -8.90
N PRO A 209 -23.75 11.85 -8.91
CA PRO A 209 -24.34 12.39 -7.69
C PRO A 209 -25.10 11.28 -6.94
N ILE A 210 -25.23 11.40 -5.62
CA ILE A 210 -26.16 10.56 -4.86
C ILE A 210 -27.50 11.28 -4.78
N THR A 211 -28.46 10.84 -5.61
CA THR A 211 -29.83 11.37 -5.68
C THR A 211 -30.84 10.25 -5.47
N THR A 212 -31.91 10.50 -4.72
CA THR A 212 -32.97 9.52 -4.41
C THR A 212 -33.50 8.81 -5.66
N GLY A 213 -33.75 7.51 -5.55
CA GLY A 213 -34.25 6.69 -6.66
C GLY A 213 -33.16 6.32 -7.68
N LYS A 214 -33.50 6.29 -8.97
CA LYS A 214 -32.57 5.85 -10.02
C LYS A 214 -31.61 6.98 -10.44
N ILE A 215 -30.33 6.83 -10.11
CA ILE A 215 -29.27 7.75 -10.53
C ILE A 215 -29.00 7.54 -12.04
N THR A 216 -29.26 8.59 -12.82
CA THR A 216 -29.06 8.63 -14.28
C THR A 216 -28.15 9.76 -14.75
N LYS A 217 -28.12 10.89 -14.02
CA LYS A 217 -27.28 12.05 -14.35
C LYS A 217 -25.81 11.78 -14.00
N GLN A 218 -24.92 12.02 -14.94
CA GLN A 218 -23.47 12.05 -14.73
C GLN A 218 -23.01 13.47 -14.35
N ILE A 219 -22.02 13.61 -13.47
CA ILE A 219 -21.39 14.92 -13.15
C ILE A 219 -20.27 15.20 -14.16
N VAL A 220 -19.35 14.25 -14.31
CA VAL A 220 -18.22 14.31 -15.23
C VAL A 220 -17.81 12.89 -15.63
N THR A 221 -17.49 12.73 -16.91
CA THR A 221 -17.10 11.45 -17.52
C THR A 221 -15.83 11.65 -18.34
N LYS A 222 -14.85 10.76 -18.15
CA LYS A 222 -13.70 10.59 -19.05
C LYS A 222 -13.78 9.21 -19.70
N GLN A 223 -13.63 9.18 -21.01
CA GLN A 223 -13.39 7.95 -21.76
C GLN A 223 -11.93 7.91 -22.21
N PHE A 224 -11.35 6.71 -22.24
CA PHE A 224 -10.00 6.43 -22.70
C PHE A 224 -9.86 4.96 -23.11
N PHE A 225 -8.82 4.65 -23.87
CA PHE A 225 -8.43 3.30 -24.24
C PHE A 225 -7.24 2.85 -23.40
N LYS A 226 -6.83 1.58 -23.48
CA LYS A 226 -5.68 1.03 -22.73
C LYS A 226 -5.83 1.17 -21.21
N ALA A 227 -6.87 0.56 -20.63
CA ALA A 227 -7.01 0.47 -19.18
C ALA A 227 -7.74 -0.81 -18.76
N ASP A 228 -6.96 -1.76 -18.22
CA ASP A 228 -7.46 -3.05 -17.70
C ASP A 228 -7.87 -2.93 -16.23
N SER A 229 -7.14 -2.14 -15.45
CA SER A 229 -7.38 -1.85 -14.04
C SER A 229 -7.14 -0.38 -13.68
N CYS A 230 -7.64 0.05 -12.52
CA CYS A 230 -7.43 1.40 -11.99
C CYS A 230 -7.11 1.42 -10.49
N HIS A 231 -6.34 2.42 -10.07
CA HIS A 231 -6.19 2.82 -8.67
C HIS A 231 -6.72 4.24 -8.47
N LEU A 232 -7.77 4.36 -7.66
CA LEU A 232 -8.49 5.61 -7.39
C LEU A 232 -8.06 6.24 -6.05
N LYS A 233 -7.78 7.55 -6.07
CA LYS A 233 -7.54 8.37 -4.87
C LYS A 233 -8.32 9.69 -4.96
N TRP A 234 -9.35 9.83 -4.14
CA TRP A 234 -10.02 11.12 -3.90
C TRP A 234 -9.12 12.11 -3.15
N ASN A 235 -9.31 13.41 -3.38
CA ASN A 235 -8.81 14.46 -2.48
C ASN A 235 -9.67 14.52 -1.20
N ALA A 236 -9.16 15.18 -0.15
CA ALA A 236 -9.83 15.23 1.16
C ALA A 236 -11.16 16.01 1.16
N LEU A 237 -11.37 16.91 0.18
CA LEU A 237 -12.66 17.58 -0.04
C LEU A 237 -13.67 16.75 -0.85
N GLY A 238 -13.25 15.61 -1.43
CA GLY A 238 -14.09 14.74 -2.26
C GLY A 238 -14.64 15.39 -3.54
N ASN A 239 -14.02 16.47 -4.04
CA ASN A 239 -14.42 17.18 -5.26
C ASN A 239 -13.47 16.97 -6.45
N ALA A 240 -12.37 16.23 -6.25
CA ALA A 240 -11.50 15.76 -7.33
C ALA A 240 -10.92 14.38 -7.02
N ILE A 241 -10.73 13.57 -8.06
CA ILE A 241 -10.20 12.21 -7.98
C ILE A 241 -9.06 12.02 -8.98
N LEU A 242 -7.97 11.42 -8.51
CA LEU A 242 -6.90 10.90 -9.35
C LEU A 242 -7.15 9.42 -9.62
N CYS A 243 -6.98 9.02 -10.87
CA CYS A 243 -7.09 7.66 -11.34
C CYS A 243 -5.80 7.30 -12.07
N GLU A 244 -4.97 6.48 -11.46
CA GLU A 244 -3.92 5.76 -12.18
C GLU A 244 -4.58 4.55 -12.86
N THR A 245 -4.42 4.42 -14.17
CA THR A 245 -4.82 3.25 -14.95
C THR A 245 -3.60 2.48 -15.41
N THR A 246 -3.71 1.15 -15.44
CA THR A 246 -2.66 0.25 -15.94
C THR A 246 -3.20 -0.65 -17.03
N THR A 247 -2.33 -1.05 -17.96
CA THR A 247 -2.56 -2.23 -18.81
C THR A 247 -1.74 -3.43 -18.34
N ASP A 248 -2.27 -4.63 -18.49
CA ASP A 248 -1.52 -5.86 -18.21
C ASP A 248 -0.47 -6.13 -19.31
N PHE A 249 -0.73 -5.67 -20.54
CA PHE A 249 0.18 -5.78 -21.68
C PHE A 249 0.25 -4.47 -22.48
N ASP A 250 1.45 -4.08 -22.89
CA ASP A 250 1.64 -3.02 -23.88
C ASP A 250 1.52 -3.61 -25.29
N HIS A 251 0.45 -3.25 -26.02
CA HIS A 251 0.25 -3.66 -27.42
C HIS A 251 1.34 -3.19 -28.38
N SER A 252 2.19 -2.21 -28.01
CA SER A 252 3.37 -1.83 -28.81
C SER A 252 4.61 -2.69 -28.54
N ASN A 253 4.52 -3.64 -27.60
CA ASN A 253 5.54 -4.62 -27.22
C ASN A 253 6.91 -4.01 -26.83
N LYS A 254 6.89 -2.79 -26.30
CA LYS A 254 8.08 -2.08 -25.76
C LYS A 254 8.24 -2.33 -24.26
N SER A 255 7.12 -2.42 -23.53
CA SER A 255 7.10 -2.52 -22.07
C SER A 255 6.48 -3.82 -21.57
N TYR A 256 7.31 -4.74 -21.07
CA TYR A 256 6.89 -5.94 -20.32
C TYR A 256 6.12 -5.66 -19.01
N TYR A 257 5.96 -4.39 -18.64
CA TYR A 257 5.28 -3.92 -17.42
C TYR A 257 4.04 -3.06 -17.71
N GLY A 258 3.56 -3.03 -18.96
CA GLY A 258 2.38 -2.25 -19.37
C GLY A 258 2.63 -0.75 -19.56
N GLU A 259 1.54 0.02 -19.68
CA GLU A 259 1.54 1.49 -19.71
C GLU A 259 0.75 2.03 -18.51
N ASN A 260 1.36 2.89 -17.69
CA ASN A 260 0.69 3.59 -16.59
C ASN A 260 0.22 4.97 -17.08
N ASN A 261 -1.04 5.33 -16.83
CA ASN A 261 -1.60 6.63 -17.19
C ASN A 261 -2.34 7.27 -16.02
N LEU A 262 -2.09 8.56 -15.78
CA LEU A 262 -2.75 9.31 -14.71
C LEU A 262 -3.83 10.23 -15.28
N TYR A 263 -5.06 10.03 -14.84
CA TYR A 263 -6.20 10.90 -15.14
C TYR A 263 -6.65 11.65 -13.88
N LEU A 264 -7.11 12.88 -14.08
CA LEU A 264 -7.68 13.73 -13.06
C LEU A 264 -9.09 14.16 -13.50
N LEU A 265 -10.08 13.86 -12.66
CA LEU A 265 -11.44 14.38 -12.81
C LEU A 265 -11.72 15.30 -11.62
N SER A 266 -12.27 16.49 -11.87
CA SER A 266 -12.67 17.46 -10.86
C SER A 266 -14.04 18.02 -11.19
N PHE A 267 -14.78 18.49 -10.18
CA PHE A 267 -16.10 19.09 -10.41
C PHE A 267 -16.42 20.22 -9.42
N GLN A 268 -17.42 21.02 -9.76
CA GLN A 268 -17.98 22.05 -8.90
C GLN A 268 -19.48 21.81 -8.70
N GLY A 269 -19.93 21.85 -7.45
CA GLY A 269 -21.32 21.56 -7.07
C GLY A 269 -21.68 20.06 -7.19
N VAL A 270 -22.05 19.44 -6.07
CA VAL A 270 -22.35 17.99 -5.99
C VAL A 270 -23.51 17.52 -6.88
N ASN A 271 -24.38 18.44 -7.31
CA ASN A 271 -25.49 18.15 -8.24
C ASN A 271 -25.05 18.19 -9.72
N GLY A 272 -23.77 18.43 -10.02
CA GLY A 272 -23.26 18.58 -11.38
C GLY A 272 -23.93 19.72 -12.16
N SER A 273 -24.23 20.83 -11.48
CA SER A 273 -24.84 22.03 -12.08
C SER A 273 -23.79 23.02 -12.62
N LEU A 274 -22.58 23.01 -12.05
CA LEU A 274 -21.45 23.86 -12.48
C LEU A 274 -20.44 23.06 -13.34
N GLY A 275 -20.79 21.83 -13.72
CA GLY A 275 -19.95 20.94 -14.55
C GLY A 275 -18.73 20.35 -13.83
N GLY A 276 -17.83 19.78 -14.64
CA GLY A 276 -16.55 19.25 -14.18
C GLY A 276 -15.52 19.13 -15.31
N GLU A 277 -14.23 19.25 -14.94
CA GLU A 277 -13.10 19.16 -15.85
C GLU A 277 -12.53 17.72 -15.83
N SER A 278 -11.98 17.23 -16.96
CA SER A 278 -11.36 15.89 -16.99
C SER A 278 -10.14 15.82 -17.93
N VAL A 279 -8.97 15.57 -17.33
CA VAL A 279 -7.65 15.74 -17.98
C VAL A 279 -6.78 14.49 -17.81
N ARG A 280 -5.91 14.21 -18.79
CA ARG A 280 -4.78 13.26 -18.65
C ARG A 280 -3.60 14.08 -18.18
N VAL A 281 -3.03 13.75 -17.02
CA VAL A 281 -1.92 14.52 -16.44
C VAL A 281 -0.66 14.26 -17.28
N SER A 282 -0.10 15.32 -17.87
CA SER A 282 1.07 15.22 -18.75
C SER A 282 2.34 15.00 -17.93
N LEU A 283 2.87 13.78 -17.95
CA LEU A 283 4.11 13.40 -17.26
C LEU A 283 5.31 13.59 -18.19
N GLY A 284 6.27 14.44 -17.81
CA GLY A 284 7.37 14.88 -18.68
C GLY A 284 8.53 13.88 -18.89
N LYS A 285 8.38 12.61 -18.51
CA LYS A 285 9.42 11.57 -18.59
C LYS A 285 8.79 10.19 -18.73
N GLU A 286 9.32 9.38 -19.64
CA GLU A 286 8.88 8.00 -19.88
C GLU A 286 9.24 7.05 -18.71
N GLY A 287 8.32 6.13 -18.41
CA GLY A 287 8.43 5.11 -17.38
C GLY A 287 7.22 5.06 -16.44
N PRO A 288 7.21 4.15 -15.45
CA PRO A 288 6.08 3.96 -14.56
C PRO A 288 5.88 5.13 -13.60
N ILE A 289 4.68 5.25 -13.05
CA ILE A 289 4.41 6.05 -11.84
C ILE A 289 4.85 5.19 -10.64
N HIS A 290 5.56 5.80 -9.69
CA HIS A 290 6.03 5.12 -8.46
C HIS A 290 5.14 5.45 -7.26
N ASP A 291 4.64 6.69 -7.20
CA ASP A 291 3.66 7.14 -6.21
C ASP A 291 2.96 8.42 -6.71
N PHE A 292 1.75 8.67 -6.22
CA PHE A 292 1.01 9.91 -6.42
C PHE A 292 0.14 10.20 -5.20
N ASN A 293 0.13 11.43 -4.71
CA ASN A 293 -0.55 11.76 -3.45
C ASN A 293 -1.12 13.18 -3.45
N TRP A 294 -2.24 13.37 -2.75
CA TRP A 294 -2.90 14.67 -2.62
C TRP A 294 -2.30 15.50 -1.48
N SER A 295 -2.21 16.81 -1.67
CA SER A 295 -2.05 17.75 -0.55
C SER A 295 -3.32 17.70 0.32
N PRO A 296 -3.23 17.78 1.66
CA PRO A 296 -4.42 17.88 2.52
C PRO A 296 -5.26 19.13 2.19
N THR A 297 -4.63 20.19 1.66
CA THR A 297 -5.32 21.38 1.13
C THR A 297 -6.26 21.08 -0.05
N SER A 298 -6.19 19.86 -0.63
CA SER A 298 -7.00 19.38 -1.75
C SER A 298 -6.89 20.17 -3.05
N ARG A 299 -6.01 21.18 -3.11
CA ARG A 299 -5.78 22.07 -4.27
C ARG A 299 -4.59 21.70 -5.16
N GLN A 300 -3.77 20.75 -4.72
CA GLN A 300 -2.52 20.34 -5.36
C GLN A 300 -2.26 18.85 -5.10
N PHE A 301 -1.50 18.20 -5.96
CA PHE A 301 -1.00 16.84 -5.77
C PHE A 301 0.46 16.72 -6.21
N GLY A 302 1.16 15.68 -5.75
CA GLY A 302 2.51 15.34 -6.18
C GLY A 302 2.53 13.97 -6.86
N VAL A 303 3.37 13.81 -7.88
CA VAL A 303 3.58 12.54 -8.62
C VAL A 303 5.08 12.27 -8.72
N ILE A 304 5.49 11.02 -8.47
CA ILE A 304 6.82 10.52 -8.76
C ILE A 304 6.72 9.55 -9.94
N TYR A 305 7.46 9.79 -11.02
CA TYR A 305 7.31 9.03 -12.27
C TYR A 305 8.60 8.91 -13.09
N GLY A 306 8.57 8.01 -14.07
CA GLY A 306 9.65 7.79 -15.03
C GLY A 306 10.72 6.79 -14.55
N PHE A 307 11.58 6.34 -15.46
CA PHE A 307 12.65 5.40 -15.12
C PHE A 307 13.70 6.00 -14.18
N MET A 308 14.11 5.23 -13.17
CA MET A 308 14.98 5.67 -12.07
C MET A 308 16.37 6.16 -12.52
N PRO A 309 16.83 7.38 -12.15
CA PRO A 309 16.23 8.29 -11.16
C PRO A 309 14.93 8.96 -11.66
N ALA A 310 13.91 8.93 -10.81
CA ALA A 310 12.57 9.39 -11.13
C ALA A 310 12.47 10.92 -11.08
N THR A 311 11.57 11.46 -11.90
CA THR A 311 11.13 12.87 -11.83
C THR A 311 10.05 13.00 -10.76
N ILE A 312 10.05 14.12 -10.05
CA ILE A 312 9.05 14.44 -9.02
C ILE A 312 8.44 15.78 -9.38
N THR A 313 7.13 15.81 -9.66
CA THR A 313 6.42 17.03 -10.06
C THR A 313 5.18 17.24 -9.21
N PHE A 314 4.95 18.49 -8.83
CA PHE A 314 3.75 18.96 -8.14
C PHE A 314 2.83 19.67 -9.13
N PHE A 315 1.54 19.36 -9.06
CA PHE A 315 0.51 19.81 -9.99
C PHE A 315 -0.63 20.56 -9.28
N ASP A 316 -1.36 21.39 -10.01
CA ASP A 316 -2.59 22.04 -9.57
C ASP A 316 -3.84 21.18 -9.79
N LEU A 317 -5.02 21.66 -9.37
CA LEU A 317 -6.32 21.02 -9.61
C LEU A 317 -6.75 20.91 -11.09
N LYS A 318 -5.96 21.44 -12.03
CA LYS A 318 -6.18 21.35 -13.49
C LYS A 318 -5.15 20.45 -14.19
N GLY A 319 -4.20 19.87 -13.45
CA GLY A 319 -3.14 19.03 -13.99
C GLY A 319 -1.96 19.81 -14.60
N ASN A 320 -1.84 21.11 -14.34
CA ASN A 320 -0.68 21.91 -14.73
C ASN A 320 0.48 21.70 -13.75
N ALA A 321 1.70 21.56 -14.25
CA ALA A 321 2.89 21.46 -13.41
C ALA A 321 3.23 22.81 -12.76
N ILE A 322 3.30 22.83 -11.42
CA ILE A 322 3.66 24.00 -10.60
C ILE A 322 5.18 24.03 -10.35
N HIS A 323 5.76 22.87 -10.04
CA HIS A 323 7.17 22.74 -9.68
C HIS A 323 7.65 21.30 -9.90
N SER A 324 8.85 21.16 -10.45
CA SER A 324 9.53 19.87 -10.61
C SER A 324 10.87 19.89 -9.89
N LEU A 325 11.18 18.83 -9.15
CA LEU A 325 12.47 18.61 -8.53
C LEU A 325 13.44 17.96 -9.52
N ASN A 326 14.75 18.16 -9.30
CA ASN A 326 15.80 17.40 -9.98
C ASN A 326 15.58 15.89 -9.82
N GLU A 327 16.04 15.09 -10.78
CA GLU A 327 15.84 13.64 -10.76
C GLU A 327 16.50 12.97 -9.55
N GLN A 328 15.75 12.10 -8.85
CA GLN A 328 16.25 11.42 -7.65
C GLN A 328 15.85 9.94 -7.59
N ARG A 329 16.59 9.16 -6.81
CA ARG A 329 16.25 7.75 -6.52
C ARG A 329 15.24 7.70 -5.36
N LYS A 330 13.99 8.06 -5.65
CA LYS A 330 12.86 8.22 -4.72
C LYS A 330 11.59 7.59 -5.31
N ASN A 331 10.73 7.04 -4.46
CA ASN A 331 9.53 6.27 -4.84
C ASN A 331 8.37 6.37 -3.82
N THR A 332 8.38 7.38 -2.95
CA THR A 332 7.28 7.61 -1.99
C THR A 332 7.13 9.10 -1.73
N LEU A 333 5.90 9.60 -1.76
CA LEU A 333 5.55 11.02 -1.61
C LEU A 333 4.40 11.19 -0.61
N GLU A 334 4.66 11.87 0.49
CA GLU A 334 3.70 12.01 1.58
C GLU A 334 3.63 13.46 2.08
N PHE A 335 2.48 14.12 1.89
CA PHE A 335 2.24 15.45 2.46
C PHE A 335 1.95 15.32 3.96
N ALA A 336 2.57 16.18 4.78
CA ALA A 336 2.22 16.27 6.19
C ALA A 336 0.77 16.78 6.34
N PRO A 337 -0.03 16.25 7.30
CA PRO A 337 -1.42 16.67 7.52
C PRO A 337 -1.59 18.18 7.74
N ASN A 338 -0.60 18.85 8.33
CA ASN A 338 -0.55 20.32 8.49
C ASN A 338 -0.44 21.11 7.17
N GLY A 339 -0.30 20.44 6.02
CA GLY A 339 -0.22 21.05 4.69
C GLY A 339 1.06 21.84 4.39
N LYS A 340 2.02 21.85 5.32
CA LYS A 340 3.26 22.62 5.26
C LYS A 340 4.44 21.78 4.74
N TYR A 341 4.67 20.59 5.30
CA TYR A 341 5.82 19.77 4.92
C TYR A 341 5.45 18.71 3.88
N ILE A 342 6.44 18.29 3.08
CA ILE A 342 6.32 17.19 2.12
C ILE A 342 7.51 16.25 2.33
N LEU A 343 7.23 14.96 2.52
CA LEU A 343 8.22 13.90 2.60
C LEU A 343 8.43 13.30 1.21
N VAL A 344 9.70 13.16 0.82
CA VAL A 344 10.12 12.46 -0.39
C VAL A 344 11.08 11.34 0.00
N GLY A 345 10.59 10.10 -0.03
CA GLY A 345 11.30 8.89 0.43
C GLY A 345 11.82 8.01 -0.71
N GLY A 346 12.91 7.30 -0.46
CA GLY A 346 13.43 6.23 -1.32
C GLY A 346 13.44 4.90 -0.56
N PHE A 347 12.31 4.18 -0.55
CA PHE A 347 12.04 3.04 0.32
C PHE A 347 12.02 1.68 -0.41
N GLY A 348 11.91 0.59 0.35
CA GLY A 348 12.00 -0.78 -0.18
C GLY A 348 13.40 -1.11 -0.71
N ASN A 349 13.54 -1.29 -2.03
CA ASN A 349 14.80 -1.66 -2.68
C ASN A 349 15.80 -0.48 -2.83
N LEU A 350 15.42 0.72 -2.39
CA LEU A 350 16.24 1.93 -2.42
C LEU A 350 16.96 2.16 -1.07
N GLN A 351 17.89 3.10 -1.05
CA GLN A 351 18.83 3.30 0.07
C GLN A 351 18.22 3.89 1.37
N GLY A 352 16.90 4.14 1.41
CA GLY A 352 16.22 4.70 2.57
C GLY A 352 16.39 6.21 2.75
N SER A 353 16.96 6.94 1.79
CA SER A 353 17.13 8.39 1.93
C SER A 353 15.78 9.11 1.96
N VAL A 354 15.61 10.03 2.90
CA VAL A 354 14.42 10.86 3.06
C VAL A 354 14.82 12.32 2.98
N ASP A 355 14.08 13.09 2.17
CA ASP A 355 14.21 14.53 2.01
C ASP A 355 12.88 15.15 2.47
N ILE A 356 12.93 16.12 3.38
CA ILE A 356 11.75 16.89 3.82
C ILE A 356 11.81 18.26 3.17
N LEU A 357 10.71 18.65 2.53
CA LEU A 357 10.53 19.91 1.82
C LEU A 357 9.55 20.81 2.58
N ASP A 358 9.78 22.12 2.56
CA ASP A 358 8.80 23.12 3.01
C ASP A 358 8.03 23.65 1.79
N ARG A 359 6.72 23.42 1.77
CA ARG A 359 5.83 23.82 0.67
C ARG A 359 5.65 25.33 0.58
N HIS A 360 5.80 26.07 1.69
CA HIS A 360 5.68 27.52 1.70
C HIS A 360 6.99 28.20 1.28
N ASP A 361 8.15 27.65 1.67
CA ASP A 361 9.46 28.07 1.13
C ASP A 361 9.77 27.39 -0.21
N LYS A 362 8.85 27.53 -1.19
CA LYS A 362 9.01 27.11 -2.60
C LYS A 362 9.56 25.68 -2.81
N PHE A 363 9.08 24.70 -2.04
CA PHE A 363 9.52 23.29 -2.08
C PHE A 363 11.00 23.06 -1.70
N ARG A 364 11.65 24.05 -1.06
CA ARG A 364 13.02 23.93 -0.55
C ARG A 364 13.15 22.76 0.41
N CYS A 365 14.20 21.95 0.23
CA CYS A 365 14.55 20.91 1.19
C CYS A 365 15.11 21.53 2.49
N ILE A 366 14.47 21.24 3.61
CA ILE A 366 14.80 21.76 4.95
C ILE A 366 15.50 20.74 5.85
N SER A 367 15.35 19.44 5.58
CA SER A 367 16.09 18.38 6.27
C SER A 367 16.27 17.15 5.39
N LYS A 368 17.32 16.37 5.67
CA LYS A 368 17.56 15.05 5.06
C LYS A 368 18.00 14.06 6.13
N PHE A 369 17.55 12.81 6.01
CA PHE A 369 17.95 11.71 6.90
C PHE A 369 17.90 10.36 6.16
N SER A 370 18.24 9.27 6.86
CA SER A 370 18.24 7.92 6.28
C SER A 370 17.43 6.94 7.13
N ALA A 371 16.35 6.43 6.54
CA ALA A 371 15.50 5.38 7.08
C ALA A 371 15.61 4.13 6.17
N THR A 372 16.78 3.48 6.22
CA THR A 372 17.07 2.22 5.51
C THR A 372 16.03 1.14 5.80
N ASN A 373 15.73 0.28 4.82
CA ASN A 373 14.84 -0.88 4.93
C ASN A 373 13.35 -0.59 5.24
N THR A 374 12.95 0.68 5.32
CA THR A 374 11.57 1.11 5.58
C THR A 374 10.57 0.45 4.62
N SER A 375 9.55 -0.19 5.18
CA SER A 375 8.38 -0.75 4.51
C SER A 375 7.11 0.09 4.71
N VAL A 376 7.04 0.87 5.80
CA VAL A 376 5.91 1.75 6.16
C VAL A 376 6.45 3.13 6.54
N CYS A 377 5.90 4.18 5.93
CA CYS A 377 6.10 5.57 6.31
C CYS A 377 4.72 6.19 6.60
N LYS A 378 4.61 7.00 7.67
CA LYS A 378 3.43 7.82 7.99
C LYS A 378 3.82 9.08 8.77
N TRP A 379 3.35 10.25 8.37
CA TRP A 379 3.32 11.42 9.24
C TRP A 379 2.45 11.18 10.49
N SER A 380 2.79 11.85 11.59
CA SER A 380 1.87 12.01 12.73
C SER A 380 0.66 12.85 12.31
N PRO A 381 -0.52 12.69 12.93
CA PRO A 381 -1.71 13.45 12.56
C PRO A 381 -1.58 14.98 12.71
N GLY A 382 -0.65 15.49 13.53
CA GLY A 382 -0.33 16.92 13.61
C GLY A 382 0.76 17.39 12.63
N GLY A 383 1.45 16.47 11.95
CA GLY A 383 2.41 16.76 10.88
C GLY A 383 3.80 17.22 11.30
N GLU A 384 4.17 17.15 12.59
CA GLU A 384 5.52 17.52 13.05
C GLU A 384 6.47 16.31 13.18
N PHE A 385 5.93 15.09 13.32
CA PHE A 385 6.68 13.84 13.45
C PHE A 385 6.41 12.86 12.29
N ILE A 386 7.34 11.94 12.07
CA ILE A 386 7.33 10.95 10.99
C ILE A 386 7.63 9.59 11.60
N LEU A 387 6.74 8.62 11.40
CA LEU A 387 6.93 7.21 11.71
C LEU A 387 7.51 6.51 10.48
N THR A 388 8.65 5.83 10.65
CA THR A 388 9.17 4.88 9.67
C THR A 388 9.35 3.51 10.32
N ALA A 389 8.91 2.44 9.68
CA ALA A 389 9.09 1.09 10.20
C ALA A 389 9.47 0.07 9.12
N THR A 390 10.08 -1.02 9.58
CA THR A 390 10.41 -2.23 8.81
C THR A 390 9.54 -3.38 9.32
N THR A 391 8.77 -4.01 8.43
CA THR A 391 7.71 -4.97 8.82
C THR A 391 7.76 -6.30 8.06
N SER A 392 7.56 -7.38 8.81
CA SER A 392 7.22 -8.72 8.31
C SER A 392 5.77 -8.72 7.77
N PRO A 393 5.44 -9.49 6.72
CA PRO A 393 6.30 -10.41 5.98
C PRO A 393 7.16 -9.74 4.89
N ARG A 394 6.97 -8.43 4.60
CA ARG A 394 7.64 -7.73 3.49
C ARG A 394 9.17 -7.71 3.63
N LEU A 395 9.67 -7.55 4.85
CA LEU A 395 11.06 -7.83 5.19
C LEU A 395 11.12 -8.55 6.55
N ARG A 396 11.88 -9.65 6.64
CA ARG A 396 11.99 -10.50 7.85
C ARG A 396 13.27 -10.25 8.66
N VAL A 397 13.94 -9.13 8.40
CA VAL A 397 15.17 -8.68 9.08
C VAL A 397 15.04 -7.18 9.38
N ASP A 398 15.89 -6.64 10.25
CA ASP A 398 15.88 -5.21 10.63
C ASP A 398 14.48 -4.69 11.07
N ASN A 399 13.62 -5.58 11.60
CA ASN A 399 12.26 -5.24 12.04
C ASN A 399 12.32 -4.26 13.21
N GLY A 400 11.51 -3.20 13.15
CA GLY A 400 11.74 -2.02 13.98
C GLY A 400 10.82 -0.87 13.60
N LEU A 401 10.53 0.00 14.57
CA LEU A 401 9.89 1.30 14.33
C LEU A 401 10.81 2.43 14.82
N LYS A 402 10.75 3.57 14.14
CA LYS A 402 11.52 4.79 14.41
C LYS A 402 10.64 6.01 14.24
N ILE A 403 10.75 6.96 15.16
CA ILE A 403 10.06 8.24 15.11
C ILE A 403 11.08 9.36 14.90
N TRP A 404 10.88 10.14 13.86
CA TRP A 404 11.70 11.29 13.51
C TRP A 404 10.88 12.57 13.66
N HIS A 405 11.51 13.67 14.03
CA HIS A 405 10.95 15.01 13.88
C HIS A 405 11.20 15.54 12.46
N TYR A 406 10.37 16.46 11.93
CA TYR A 406 10.54 17.04 10.58
C TYR A 406 11.94 17.62 10.31
N SER A 407 12.69 17.99 11.36
CA SER A 407 14.10 18.41 11.28
C SER A 407 15.11 17.27 11.02
N GLY A 408 14.64 16.07 10.67
CA GLY A 408 15.47 14.88 10.41
C GLY A 408 16.14 14.30 11.66
N THR A 409 15.60 14.61 12.84
CA THR A 409 16.16 14.19 14.13
C THR A 409 15.42 12.98 14.65
N LEU A 410 16.12 11.88 14.91
CA LEU A 410 15.56 10.64 15.47
C LEU A 410 15.28 10.85 16.96
N VAL A 411 14.01 10.72 17.37
CA VAL A 411 13.56 10.94 18.77
C VAL A 411 13.17 9.66 19.49
N PHE A 412 12.76 8.61 18.77
CA PHE A 412 12.47 7.28 19.33
C PHE A 412 12.85 6.16 18.36
N ALA A 413 13.25 5.00 18.88
CA ALA A 413 13.48 3.78 18.12
C ALA A 413 13.24 2.53 19.00
N LYS A 414 12.49 1.54 18.50
CA LYS A 414 12.34 0.21 19.13
C LYS A 414 12.56 -0.88 18.07
N GLU A 415 13.44 -1.83 18.36
CA GLU A 415 13.78 -2.98 17.51
C GLU A 415 12.90 -4.18 17.87
N TYR A 416 12.51 -4.98 16.88
CA TYR A 416 11.61 -6.13 17.05
C TYR A 416 12.15 -7.38 16.37
N LYS A 417 11.88 -8.56 16.94
CA LYS A 417 12.11 -9.85 16.27
C LYS A 417 11.19 -10.01 15.05
N GLU A 418 9.92 -9.64 15.21
CA GLU A 418 8.92 -9.60 14.15
C GLU A 418 7.90 -8.48 14.44
N LEU A 419 7.73 -7.57 13.47
CA LEU A 419 6.79 -6.46 13.53
C LEU A 419 5.87 -6.54 12.31
N LEU A 420 4.56 -6.70 12.52
CA LEU A 420 3.58 -6.92 11.45
C LEU A 420 2.91 -5.63 10.97
N LYS A 421 2.55 -4.75 11.91
CA LYS A 421 1.81 -3.50 11.64
C LYS A 421 2.22 -2.42 12.63
N VAL A 422 2.18 -1.18 12.19
CA VAL A 422 2.39 0.01 13.01
C VAL A 422 1.39 1.09 12.60
N ASP A 423 0.96 1.92 13.55
CA ASP A 423 0.10 3.07 13.26
C ASP A 423 0.17 4.17 14.34
N TRP A 424 -0.39 5.34 14.03
CA TRP A 424 -0.65 6.42 14.99
C TRP A 424 -2.12 6.36 15.47
N ARG A 425 -2.41 6.81 16.70
CA ARG A 425 -3.78 7.22 17.06
C ARG A 425 -4.09 8.51 16.32
N THR A 426 -5.26 8.61 15.70
CA THR A 426 -5.85 9.90 15.30
C THR A 426 -6.57 10.55 16.48
N ASN A 427 -6.94 11.83 16.35
CA ASN A 427 -7.90 12.42 17.29
C ASN A 427 -9.31 11.89 17.04
N CYS A 428 -10.15 11.92 18.07
CA CYS A 428 -11.60 11.98 17.86
C CYS A 428 -11.97 13.38 17.37
N PRO A 429 -12.55 13.53 16.16
CA PRO A 429 -12.99 14.82 15.65
C PRO A 429 -14.40 15.18 16.13
N PHE A 430 -14.98 14.42 17.07
CA PHE A 430 -16.36 14.55 17.54
C PHE A 430 -16.42 14.72 19.05
N ARG A 431 -17.39 15.50 19.54
CA ARG A 431 -17.68 15.61 20.96
C ARG A 431 -18.41 14.36 21.47
N ILE A 432 -18.01 13.92 22.65
CA ILE A 432 -18.43 12.66 23.26
C ILE A 432 -19.36 12.95 24.46
N ILE A 433 -20.38 12.12 24.65
CA ILE A 433 -21.34 12.18 25.77
C ILE A 433 -21.51 10.76 26.33
N LYS A 434 -21.26 10.58 27.63
CA LYS A 434 -21.08 9.29 28.36
C LYS A 434 -19.77 8.55 28.02
N ASP A 435 -19.13 8.04 29.07
CA ASP A 435 -18.12 6.98 29.13
C ASP A 435 -16.98 6.98 28.09
N GLY A 436 -16.69 8.12 27.47
CA GLY A 436 -15.59 8.26 26.52
C GLY A 436 -15.82 7.66 25.12
N TYR A 437 -17.01 7.15 24.78
CA TYR A 437 -17.23 6.49 23.48
C TYR A 437 -18.39 7.00 22.59
N VAL A 438 -19.56 7.37 23.13
CA VAL A 438 -20.72 7.76 22.29
C VAL A 438 -20.60 9.21 21.81
N THR A 439 -20.72 9.44 20.50
CA THR A 439 -20.65 10.78 19.89
C THR A 439 -22.01 11.45 19.78
N ASN A 440 -22.05 12.77 19.94
CA ASN A 440 -23.27 13.58 19.84
C ASN A 440 -23.49 14.23 18.46
N GLY A 441 -22.81 13.73 17.42
CA GLY A 441 -22.81 14.29 16.06
C GLY A 441 -22.07 15.62 15.87
N ASN A 442 -21.81 16.39 16.94
CA ASN A 442 -21.10 17.66 16.83
C ASN A 442 -19.61 17.40 16.60
N LYS A 443 -19.13 17.78 15.41
CA LYS A 443 -17.71 17.85 15.10
C LYS A 443 -17.05 18.93 15.99
N LEU A 444 -15.90 18.60 16.56
CA LEU A 444 -15.05 19.56 17.26
C LEU A 444 -14.48 20.58 16.28
N LYS A 445 -14.20 21.79 16.77
CA LYS A 445 -13.43 22.80 16.03
C LYS A 445 -11.97 22.36 15.94
N ASP A 446 -11.27 22.78 14.88
CA ASP A 446 -9.85 22.43 14.70
C ASP A 446 -8.95 22.94 15.84
N GLU A 447 -9.38 23.99 16.56
CA GLU A 447 -8.73 24.54 17.77
C GLU A 447 -8.87 23.63 19.01
N GLU A 448 -9.92 22.81 19.06
CA GLU A 448 -10.20 21.86 20.16
C GLU A 448 -9.47 20.51 19.95
N LEU A 449 -8.89 20.29 18.76
CA LEU A 449 -8.16 19.08 18.42
C LEU A 449 -6.73 19.13 18.99
N LYS A 450 -6.32 18.09 19.72
CA LYS A 450 -4.94 17.92 20.21
C LYS A 450 -3.95 17.99 19.05
N LEU A 451 -3.04 18.96 19.08
CA LEU A 451 -1.98 19.12 18.08
C LEU A 451 -0.66 18.49 18.56
N ASP A 452 0.24 18.21 17.60
CA ASP A 452 1.63 17.92 17.93
C ASP A 452 2.35 19.15 18.51
N PRO A 453 3.28 18.97 19.46
CA PRO A 453 4.10 20.08 19.96
C PRO A 453 5.00 20.63 18.84
N LYS A 454 4.79 21.90 18.48
CA LYS A 454 5.52 22.60 17.41
C LYS A 454 6.92 23.01 17.86
N LEU A 455 7.86 22.09 17.79
CA LEU A 455 9.21 22.25 18.35
C LEU A 455 10.25 22.68 17.31
N ARG A 456 11.33 23.29 17.81
CA ARG A 456 12.58 23.50 17.08
C ARG A 456 13.61 22.44 17.48
N LYS A 457 14.59 22.19 16.62
CA LYS A 457 15.59 21.12 16.80
C LYS A 457 16.34 21.15 18.15
N HIS A 458 16.52 22.33 18.75
CA HIS A 458 17.17 22.50 20.06
C HIS A 458 16.23 22.28 21.27
N GLN A 459 14.94 22.04 21.03
CA GLN A 459 13.91 21.78 22.04
C GLN A 459 13.46 20.30 22.02
N LEU A 460 14.21 19.44 21.32
CA LEU A 460 13.89 18.02 21.18
C LEU A 460 14.57 17.20 22.26
N GLU A 461 13.75 16.61 23.12
CA GLU A 461 14.11 15.49 23.98
C GLU A 461 14.31 14.24 23.10
N ILE A 462 15.35 13.48 23.38
CA ILE A 462 15.70 12.26 22.64
C ILE A 462 15.56 11.09 23.60
N HIS A 463 14.64 10.17 23.32
CA HIS A 463 14.37 9.04 24.20
C HIS A 463 15.62 8.13 24.32
N PRO A 464 15.99 7.63 25.52
CA PRO A 464 17.21 6.83 25.72
C PRO A 464 17.37 5.60 24.81
N ALA A 465 16.27 5.03 24.31
CA ALA A 465 16.30 3.95 23.33
C ALA A 465 17.02 4.34 22.00
N VAL A 466 17.04 5.62 21.63
CA VAL A 466 17.81 6.11 20.47
C VAL A 466 19.32 5.95 20.70
N THR A 467 19.80 6.26 21.92
CA THR A 467 21.20 6.05 22.31
C THR A 467 21.56 4.56 22.26
N GLN A 468 20.70 3.69 22.79
CA GLN A 468 20.88 2.23 22.72
C GLN A 468 20.88 1.72 21.26
N PHE A 469 19.96 2.20 20.43
CA PHE A 469 19.89 1.86 19.01
C PHE A 469 21.16 2.27 18.25
N ASN A 470 21.68 3.48 18.50
CA ASN A 470 22.89 4.01 17.88
C ASN A 470 24.15 3.24 18.32
N LEU A 471 24.24 2.83 19.59
CA LEU A 471 25.33 1.99 20.10
C LEU A 471 25.34 0.59 19.46
N LYS A 472 24.16 -0.01 19.24
CA LYS A 472 24.02 -1.29 18.51
C LYS A 472 24.28 -1.16 17.01
N ASN A 473 23.96 0.00 16.41
CA ASN A 473 24.00 0.22 14.97
C ASN A 473 24.95 1.39 14.57
N PRO A 474 26.24 1.37 14.95
CA PRO A 474 27.16 2.51 14.73
C PRO A 474 27.37 2.84 13.24
N ASN A 475 27.21 1.86 12.35
CA ASN A 475 27.29 2.05 10.89
C ASN A 475 25.95 2.51 10.25
N LYS A 476 24.85 2.63 11.01
CA LYS A 476 23.56 3.16 10.53
C LYS A 476 23.20 4.54 11.12
N SER A 477 23.97 5.03 12.10
CA SER A 477 23.69 6.28 12.82
C SER A 477 24.37 7.53 12.23
N SER A 478 25.32 7.37 11.30
CA SER A 478 26.05 8.49 10.70
C SER A 478 25.18 9.31 9.75
N THR A 479 24.74 10.49 10.20
CA THR A 479 24.08 11.52 9.37
C THR A 479 25.01 12.21 8.36
N ASN A 480 26.30 11.86 8.33
CA ASN A 480 27.27 12.37 7.38
C ASN A 480 27.18 11.66 6.01
N LEU A 481 27.14 12.45 4.94
CA LEU A 481 27.05 12.01 3.55
C LEU A 481 28.37 11.43 3.03
N GLY A 482 28.75 10.24 3.50
CA GLY A 482 29.91 9.47 3.04
C GLY A 482 29.51 8.15 2.36
N ALA A 483 29.67 8.04 1.05
CA ALA A 483 29.15 6.91 0.28
C ALA A 483 29.95 5.59 0.46
N LYS A 484 29.59 4.78 1.46
CA LYS A 484 29.95 3.35 1.52
C LYS A 484 28.73 2.46 1.22
N LYS A 485 28.92 1.46 0.36
CA LYS A 485 27.85 0.56 -0.10
C LYS A 485 27.48 -0.43 1.02
N PRO A 486 26.20 -0.61 1.38
CA PRO A 486 25.79 -1.69 2.27
C PRO A 486 25.94 -3.04 1.56
N ALA A 487 26.62 -4.00 2.19
CA ALA A 487 26.55 -5.40 1.80
C ALA A 487 25.20 -5.98 2.26
N GLY A 488 24.52 -6.75 1.39
CA GLY A 488 23.24 -7.41 1.72
C GLY A 488 22.08 -7.15 0.75
N ALA A 489 22.19 -6.17 -0.15
CA ALA A 489 21.16 -5.94 -1.17
C ALA A 489 21.00 -7.16 -2.10
N TYR A 490 19.82 -7.79 -2.08
CA TYR A 490 19.51 -8.99 -2.87
C TYR A 490 19.59 -8.68 -4.38
N LYS A 491 20.58 -9.27 -5.06
CA LYS A 491 20.70 -9.21 -6.52
C LYS A 491 20.00 -10.42 -7.17
N PRO A 492 18.93 -10.23 -7.95
CA PRO A 492 18.34 -11.31 -8.74
C PRO A 492 19.36 -11.86 -9.76
N PRO A 493 19.27 -13.16 -10.14
CA PRO A 493 20.38 -13.89 -10.76
C PRO A 493 20.88 -13.31 -12.10
N HIS A 494 20.02 -12.67 -12.89
CA HIS A 494 20.43 -12.02 -14.15
C HIS A 494 21.41 -10.85 -13.93
N ALA A 495 21.38 -10.16 -12.79
CA ALA A 495 22.24 -9.02 -12.48
C ALA A 495 23.65 -9.41 -11.98
N ARG A 496 24.09 -10.66 -12.21
CA ARG A 496 25.42 -11.18 -11.82
C ARG A 496 26.43 -11.30 -12.97
N LYS A 497 26.06 -10.99 -14.22
CA LYS A 497 26.92 -11.16 -15.41
C LYS A 497 27.12 -9.88 -16.26
N ALA A 498 27.22 -8.72 -15.61
CA ALA A 498 27.64 -7.48 -16.24
C ALA A 498 28.71 -6.77 -15.38
N ASN A 499 29.76 -6.29 -16.04
CA ASN A 499 30.95 -5.55 -15.57
C ASN A 499 32.24 -6.37 -15.42
N VAL A 500 32.93 -6.58 -16.55
CA VAL A 500 34.39 -6.60 -16.62
C VAL A 500 34.79 -5.69 -17.79
N VAL A 501 35.31 -4.50 -17.47
CA VAL A 501 35.92 -3.58 -18.45
C VAL A 501 37.24 -3.08 -17.87
N VAL A 502 38.32 -3.57 -18.48
CA VAL A 502 39.60 -2.90 -18.78
C VAL A 502 39.93 -1.62 -17.98
N GLY A 503 41.02 -1.69 -17.21
CA GLY A 503 41.78 -0.52 -16.74
C GLY A 503 43.16 -0.46 -17.43
N THR A 504 43.71 0.74 -17.58
CA THR A 504 44.96 1.01 -18.32
C THR A 504 46.24 0.88 -17.47
N THR A 505 47.39 0.93 -18.15
CA THR A 505 48.72 0.46 -17.71
C THR A 505 49.60 1.49 -16.98
N THR A 506 50.42 1.00 -16.03
CA THR A 506 51.83 1.44 -15.85
C THR A 506 52.68 0.42 -15.05
N THR A 507 53.87 0.08 -15.60
CA THR A 507 55.20 -0.27 -14.98
C THR A 507 55.30 -0.72 -13.49
N ARG A 508 56.15 -1.67 -13.06
CA ARG A 508 57.42 -2.22 -13.65
C ARG A 508 57.85 -3.56 -12.98
N SER A 509 58.14 -4.61 -13.78
CA SER A 509 59.27 -5.61 -13.74
C SER A 509 59.89 -6.18 -12.42
N PRO A 510 60.55 -7.38 -12.42
CA PRO A 510 60.38 -8.63 -13.21
C PRO A 510 60.65 -9.94 -12.38
N ILE A 511 61.16 -11.03 -13.00
CA ILE A 511 61.61 -12.35 -12.45
C ILE A 511 60.46 -13.38 -12.22
N SER A 512 60.48 -14.64 -12.71
CA SER A 512 61.38 -15.38 -13.66
C SER A 512 60.59 -16.45 -14.47
N THR A 513 61.15 -16.93 -15.58
CA THR A 513 60.63 -18.02 -16.45
C THR A 513 61.37 -19.36 -16.22
N PRO A 514 60.85 -20.48 -16.76
CA PRO A 514 61.33 -20.99 -18.05
C PRO A 514 60.20 -21.38 -19.06
N THR A 515 60.58 -21.82 -20.28
CA THR A 515 59.76 -21.79 -21.52
C THR A 515 60.32 -22.79 -22.58
N PRO A 516 59.73 -22.97 -23.79
CA PRO A 516 58.39 -23.46 -24.20
C PRO A 516 58.48 -25.01 -24.35
N PRO A 517 58.25 -25.76 -25.49
CA PRO A 517 57.37 -25.68 -26.69
C PRO A 517 56.41 -26.90 -26.82
N PRO A 518 55.67 -27.11 -27.96
CA PRO A 518 55.30 -26.22 -29.07
C PRO A 518 53.78 -25.91 -29.13
N GLN A 519 53.33 -25.19 -30.17
CA GLN A 519 51.97 -24.65 -30.33
C GLN A 519 51.01 -25.58 -31.09
N GLN A 520 49.70 -25.47 -30.84
CA GLN A 520 48.68 -25.60 -31.88
C GLN A 520 47.43 -24.71 -31.63
N SER A 521 47.02 -24.03 -32.71
CA SER A 521 45.78 -23.26 -32.98
C SER A 521 44.67 -23.06 -31.93
N ALA A 522 44.44 -21.77 -31.60
CA ALA A 522 43.16 -21.05 -31.53
C ALA A 522 41.90 -21.69 -30.88
N ALA A 523 41.45 -21.08 -29.77
CA ALA A 523 40.09 -21.27 -29.22
C ALA A 523 39.15 -20.11 -29.61
N SER A 524 37.92 -20.43 -30.05
CA SER A 524 36.96 -19.48 -30.60
C SER A 524 36.06 -18.80 -29.56
N GLN A 525 35.58 -17.58 -29.88
CA GLN A 525 34.55 -16.90 -29.09
C GLN A 525 33.17 -17.49 -29.42
N THR A 526 32.69 -18.41 -28.56
CA THR A 526 31.42 -19.13 -28.74
C THR A 526 30.20 -18.20 -28.97
N SER A 527 29.41 -18.45 -30.01
CA SER A 527 28.23 -17.64 -30.37
C SER A 527 27.15 -17.62 -29.27
N PRO A 528 26.33 -16.56 -29.15
CA PRO A 528 25.06 -16.60 -28.40
C PRO A 528 24.16 -17.79 -28.77
N GLU A 529 24.18 -18.22 -30.04
CA GLU A 529 23.35 -19.32 -30.55
C GLU A 529 23.83 -20.66 -30.03
N GLU A 530 25.14 -20.93 -30.03
CA GLU A 530 25.71 -22.13 -29.40
C GLU A 530 25.32 -22.23 -27.92
N LYS A 531 25.33 -21.10 -27.20
CA LYS A 531 24.92 -21.04 -25.79
C LYS A 531 23.43 -21.36 -25.62
N LYS A 532 22.60 -21.01 -26.60
CA LYS A 532 21.18 -21.38 -26.65
C LYS A 532 20.99 -22.87 -26.98
N ILE A 533 21.69 -23.40 -27.98
CA ILE A 533 21.70 -24.83 -28.35
C ILE A 533 22.10 -25.70 -27.14
N ARG A 534 23.23 -25.39 -26.48
CA ARG A 534 23.68 -26.10 -25.26
C ARG A 534 22.65 -26.04 -24.12
N SER A 535 21.90 -24.94 -24.02
CA SER A 535 20.82 -24.78 -23.02
C SER A 535 19.60 -25.65 -23.33
N LEU A 536 19.23 -25.78 -24.61
CA LEU A 536 18.13 -26.62 -25.07
C LEU A 536 18.47 -28.12 -24.97
N LEU A 537 19.67 -28.52 -25.38
CA LEU A 537 20.17 -29.90 -25.20
C LEU A 537 20.19 -30.33 -23.71
N LYS A 538 20.51 -29.40 -22.79
CA LYS A 538 20.42 -29.67 -21.35
C LYS A 538 18.97 -29.87 -20.86
N LYS A 539 17.97 -29.27 -21.51
CA LYS A 539 16.55 -29.56 -21.22
C LYS A 539 16.13 -30.92 -21.76
N LEU A 540 16.64 -31.33 -22.93
CA LEU A 540 16.34 -32.63 -23.55
C LEU A 540 16.79 -33.80 -22.65
N ARG A 541 18.03 -33.78 -22.16
CA ARG A 541 18.53 -34.77 -21.17
C ARG A 541 17.73 -34.79 -19.86
N ALA A 542 17.19 -33.64 -19.46
CA ALA A 542 16.30 -33.54 -18.30
C ALA A 542 14.89 -34.12 -18.57
N ILE A 543 14.47 -34.25 -19.83
CA ILE A 543 13.24 -34.93 -20.24
C ILE A 543 13.48 -36.42 -20.42
N GLU A 544 14.59 -36.83 -21.04
CA GLU A 544 15.02 -38.23 -21.15
C GLU A 544 15.08 -38.91 -19.76
N SER A 545 15.73 -38.27 -18.78
CA SER A 545 15.79 -38.76 -17.39
C SER A 545 14.44 -38.74 -16.64
N LEU A 546 13.41 -38.06 -17.16
CA LEU A 546 12.03 -38.18 -16.67
C LEU A 546 11.25 -39.29 -17.39
N LYS A 547 11.49 -39.49 -18.70
CA LYS A 547 10.95 -40.63 -19.47
C LYS A 547 11.42 -41.97 -18.92
N VAL A 548 12.71 -42.12 -18.60
CA VAL A 548 13.26 -43.34 -17.99
C VAL A 548 12.53 -43.67 -16.69
N LYS A 549 12.31 -42.67 -15.82
CA LYS A 549 11.53 -42.84 -14.58
C LYS A 549 10.05 -43.17 -14.82
N GLN A 550 9.48 -42.66 -15.91
CA GLN A 550 8.13 -43.03 -16.33
C GLN A 550 8.05 -44.51 -16.79
N THR A 551 9.06 -45.01 -17.50
CA THR A 551 9.16 -46.43 -17.87
C THR A 551 9.52 -47.36 -16.71
N GLU A 552 10.23 -46.85 -15.70
CA GLU A 552 10.45 -47.53 -14.39
C GLU A 552 9.19 -47.56 -13.50
N GLY A 553 8.05 -47.03 -13.97
CA GLY A 553 6.78 -47.04 -13.25
C GLY A 553 6.66 -45.99 -12.13
N VAL A 554 7.61 -45.05 -12.02
CA VAL A 554 7.59 -44.00 -11.00
C VAL A 554 6.47 -42.99 -11.31
N LYS A 555 5.58 -42.76 -10.33
CA LYS A 555 4.53 -41.72 -10.44
C LYS A 555 5.16 -40.33 -10.51
N LEU A 556 5.11 -39.71 -11.68
CA LEU A 556 5.57 -38.34 -11.91
C LEU A 556 4.50 -37.31 -11.52
N GLU A 557 4.93 -36.13 -11.08
CA GLU A 557 4.04 -34.98 -10.87
C GLU A 557 3.50 -34.42 -12.20
N ASN A 558 2.33 -33.78 -12.18
CA ASN A 558 1.82 -33.04 -13.35
C ASN A 558 2.86 -32.04 -13.92
N THR A 559 3.66 -31.39 -13.06
CA THR A 559 4.71 -30.45 -13.49
C THR A 559 5.85 -31.12 -14.26
N GLN A 560 6.04 -32.43 -14.09
CA GLN A 560 7.05 -33.25 -14.75
C GLN A 560 6.47 -33.84 -16.04
N VAL A 561 5.22 -34.28 -16.03
CA VAL A 561 4.49 -34.71 -17.24
C VAL A 561 4.39 -33.56 -18.27
N THR A 562 4.07 -32.33 -17.83
CA THR A 562 4.06 -31.14 -18.71
C THR A 562 5.46 -30.81 -19.28
N LYS A 563 6.55 -31.16 -18.59
CA LYS A 563 7.91 -31.00 -19.14
C LYS A 563 8.17 -32.02 -20.24
N ILE A 564 7.80 -33.29 -20.06
CA ILE A 564 7.91 -34.31 -21.11
C ILE A 564 7.11 -33.88 -22.36
N GLN A 565 5.88 -33.39 -22.18
CA GLN A 565 5.03 -32.84 -23.26
C GLN A 565 5.63 -31.61 -23.98
N SER A 566 6.66 -30.96 -23.43
CA SER A 566 7.33 -29.82 -24.08
C SER A 566 8.43 -30.21 -25.08
N GLU A 567 8.84 -31.47 -25.09
CA GLU A 567 9.93 -32.00 -25.93
C GLU A 567 9.82 -31.68 -27.43
N PRO A 568 8.66 -31.85 -28.12
CA PRO A 568 8.59 -31.58 -29.56
C PRO A 568 8.83 -30.10 -29.90
N LYS A 569 8.53 -29.19 -28.96
CA LYS A 569 8.80 -27.75 -29.10
C LYS A 569 10.28 -27.44 -28.92
N ILE A 570 10.98 -28.17 -28.05
CA ILE A 570 12.43 -28.02 -27.82
C ILE A 570 13.23 -28.57 -29.01
N LEU A 571 12.82 -29.73 -29.57
CA LEU A 571 13.41 -30.28 -30.79
C LEU A 571 13.25 -29.31 -31.98
N LYS A 572 12.05 -28.76 -32.18
CA LYS A 572 11.80 -27.76 -33.24
C LYS A 572 12.56 -26.44 -33.01
N GLU A 573 12.77 -26.02 -31.77
CA GLU A 573 13.61 -24.85 -31.45
C GLU A 573 15.11 -25.11 -31.70
N LEU A 574 15.59 -26.35 -31.55
CA LEU A 574 16.95 -26.76 -31.90
C LEU A 574 17.15 -26.82 -33.42
N GLU A 575 16.21 -27.41 -34.16
CA GLU A 575 16.21 -27.47 -35.62
C GLU A 575 16.25 -26.07 -36.25
N LEU A 576 15.42 -25.14 -35.74
CA LEU A 576 15.43 -23.72 -36.13
C LEU A 576 16.72 -22.97 -35.80
N LEU A 577 17.57 -23.51 -34.92
CA LEU A 577 18.91 -22.99 -34.61
C LEU A 577 20.01 -23.73 -35.40
N GLY A 578 19.65 -24.52 -36.41
CA GLY A 578 20.59 -25.25 -37.26
C GLY A 578 21.21 -26.49 -36.61
N TRP A 579 20.73 -26.92 -35.43
CA TRP A 579 21.23 -28.14 -34.80
C TRP A 579 20.70 -29.38 -35.54
N LYS A 580 21.56 -29.94 -36.39
CA LYS A 580 21.40 -31.30 -36.92
C LYS A 580 21.97 -32.28 -35.91
N GLY A 581 21.10 -33.01 -35.23
CA GLY A 581 21.51 -33.96 -34.20
C GLY A 581 21.94 -35.30 -34.79
N GLU A 582 23.18 -35.69 -34.50
CA GLU A 582 23.47 -37.10 -34.27
C GLU A 582 22.97 -37.45 -32.86
N LEU A 583 22.17 -38.50 -32.77
CA LEU A 583 21.77 -39.13 -31.51
C LEU A 583 22.69 -40.32 -31.31
N ASP A 584 23.70 -40.18 -30.46
CA ASP A 584 24.46 -41.33 -29.94
C ASP A 584 23.47 -42.30 -29.27
N SER A 585 23.58 -43.58 -29.62
CA SER A 585 22.65 -44.68 -29.29
C SER A 585 22.77 -45.19 -27.85
#